data_AF-A0A4U1JHS3-F1
#
_entry.id   AF-A0A4U1JHS3-F1
#
_cell.length_a   1.000
_cell.length_b   1.000
_cell.length_c   1.000
_cell.angle_alpha   90.00
_cell.angle_beta   90.00
_cell.angle_gamma   90.00
#
_symmetry.space_group_name_H-M   'P 1'
#
loop_
_entity.id
_entity.type
_entity.pdbx_description
1 polymer ?
#
loop_
_entity_poly.entity_id
_entity_poly.type
_entity_poly.pdbx_seq_one_letter_code
_entity_poly.pdbx_strand_id
1 'polypeptide(L)'
;MPRKPSKRMSPAAPESSEPEKLSTEFALASDGKLYFQFEDGLPPGRPLFVGYALHAEEVVRFSAADLLAWAMLHKLALGSDGCIYVEEGAIDAEGRDVFRGFAATAEEATRAAEVLHRAAFNITVEVFPRKRAA
;
A
#
# COMPACT_ATOMS: atom_id res chain seq x y z
N MET A 1 -11.53 -60.80 24.78
CA MET A 1 -11.08 -60.23 23.48
C MET A 1 -10.56 -58.82 23.71
N PRO A 2 -9.31 -58.49 23.34
CA PRO A 2 -8.74 -57.17 23.57
C PRO A 2 -9.21 -56.17 22.50
N ARG A 3 -9.64 -54.98 22.93
CA ARG A 3 -10.08 -53.87 22.07
C ARG A 3 -8.84 -53.20 21.44
N LYS A 4 -8.83 -53.07 20.10
CA LYS A 4 -7.80 -52.34 19.34
C LYS A 4 -7.79 -50.85 19.75
N PRO A 5 -6.63 -50.20 19.89
CA PRO A 5 -6.56 -48.78 20.19
C PRO A 5 -6.94 -47.93 18.96
N SER A 6 -7.84 -46.97 19.19
CA SER A 6 -8.27 -45.97 18.22
C SER A 6 -7.10 -45.07 17.81
N LYS A 7 -6.88 -44.95 16.51
CA LYS A 7 -5.87 -44.09 15.88
C LYS A 7 -6.23 -42.64 16.20
N ARG A 8 -5.49 -41.99 17.10
CA ARG A 8 -5.61 -40.55 17.34
C ARG A 8 -5.32 -39.83 16.02
N MET A 9 -6.34 -39.18 15.46
CA MET A 9 -6.15 -38.16 14.44
C MET A 9 -5.41 -37.01 15.10
N SER A 10 -4.16 -36.80 14.69
CA SER A 10 -3.46 -35.54 14.95
C SER A 10 -4.20 -34.41 14.23
N PRO A 11 -4.40 -33.23 14.86
CA PRO A 11 -4.96 -32.09 14.18
C PRO A 11 -4.01 -31.67 13.05
N ALA A 12 -4.56 -31.50 11.84
CA ALA A 12 -3.85 -30.91 10.73
C ALA A 12 -3.31 -29.53 11.15
N ALA A 13 -2.04 -29.28 10.85
CA ALA A 13 -1.43 -27.97 11.03
C ALA A 13 -2.24 -26.92 10.24
N PRO A 14 -2.42 -25.70 10.75
CA PRO A 14 -3.07 -24.65 9.99
C PRO A 14 -2.26 -24.39 8.73
N GLU A 15 -2.90 -24.53 7.57
CA GLU A 15 -2.36 -24.09 6.29
C GLU A 15 -1.96 -22.62 6.45
N SER A 16 -0.67 -22.33 6.30
CA SER A 16 -0.16 -20.97 6.23
C SER A 16 -0.66 -20.37 4.93
N SER A 17 -1.83 -19.74 4.98
CA SER A 17 -2.29 -18.82 3.96
C SER A 17 -1.24 -17.71 3.89
N GLU A 18 -0.49 -17.63 2.79
CA GLU A 18 0.31 -16.43 2.51
C GLU A 18 -0.65 -15.23 2.56
N PRO A 19 -0.26 -14.13 3.24
CA PRO A 19 -1.12 -12.97 3.31
C PRO A 19 -1.41 -12.50 1.89
N GLU A 20 -2.69 -12.41 1.55
CA GLU A 20 -3.16 -11.92 0.26
C GLU A 20 -2.56 -10.52 0.04
N LYS A 21 -1.77 -10.39 -1.03
CA LYS A 21 -1.08 -9.14 -1.35
C LYS A 21 -2.16 -8.11 -1.72
N LEU A 22 -2.31 -7.05 -0.93
CA LEU A 22 -3.29 -6.01 -1.20
C LEU A 22 -2.94 -5.34 -2.54
N SER A 23 -3.91 -5.24 -3.44
CA SER A 23 -3.73 -4.51 -4.69
C SER A 23 -3.66 -3.01 -4.40
N THR A 24 -2.71 -2.33 -5.05
CA THR A 24 -2.49 -0.89 -4.89
C THR A 24 -3.49 -0.10 -5.72
N GLU A 25 -4.57 0.37 -5.08
CA GLU A 25 -5.63 1.14 -5.74
C GLU A 25 -5.24 2.61 -5.95
N PHE A 26 -4.42 3.17 -5.05
CA PHE A 26 -3.94 4.54 -5.17
C PHE A 26 -2.54 4.71 -4.58
N ALA A 27 -1.86 5.79 -4.98
CA ALA A 27 -0.58 6.19 -4.41
C ALA A 27 -0.52 7.70 -4.19
N LEU A 28 -0.05 8.12 -3.01
CA LEU A 28 0.22 9.52 -2.68
C LEU A 28 1.69 9.83 -2.96
N ALA A 29 1.95 10.70 -3.92
CA ALA A 29 3.30 11.00 -4.38
C ALA A 29 3.91 12.26 -3.75
N SER A 30 5.25 12.33 -3.79
CA SER A 30 6.05 13.46 -3.28
C SER A 30 5.83 14.77 -4.05
N ASP A 31 5.28 14.71 -5.26
CA ASP A 31 4.83 15.88 -6.02
C ASP A 31 3.47 16.45 -5.52
N GLY A 32 2.94 15.89 -4.44
CA GLY A 32 1.69 16.29 -3.80
C GLY A 32 0.44 15.77 -4.52
N LYS A 33 0.59 14.93 -5.55
CA LYS A 33 -0.55 14.38 -6.30
C LYS A 33 -0.96 13.02 -5.79
N LEU A 34 -2.25 12.76 -5.87
CA LEU A 34 -2.84 11.44 -5.69
C LEU A 34 -2.95 10.78 -7.07
N TYR A 35 -2.45 9.56 -7.20
CA TYR A 35 -2.55 8.76 -8.40
C TYR A 35 -3.49 7.59 -8.16
N PHE A 36 -4.43 7.36 -9.07
CA PHE A 36 -5.35 6.21 -9.01
C PHE A 36 -4.93 5.16 -10.03
N GLN A 37 -4.97 3.90 -9.61
CA GLN A 37 -4.87 2.78 -10.52
C GLN A 37 -6.03 2.85 -11.53
N PHE A 38 -5.77 2.37 -12.74
CA PHE A 38 -6.78 2.24 -13.76
C PHE A 38 -6.70 0.85 -14.38
N GLU A 39 -7.87 0.23 -14.56
CA GLU A 39 -8.00 -1.03 -15.28
C GLU A 39 -8.22 -0.77 -16.78
N ASP A 40 -9.04 0.25 -17.08
CA ASP A 40 -9.31 0.74 -18.43
C ASP A 40 -8.41 1.94 -18.75
N GLY A 41 -7.86 1.98 -19.97
CA GLY A 41 -6.73 2.83 -20.36
C GLY A 41 -6.72 4.29 -19.89
N LEU A 42 -5.53 4.89 -19.89
CA LEU A 42 -5.25 6.23 -19.34
C LEU A 42 -6.25 7.30 -19.82
N PRO A 43 -6.98 7.98 -18.90
CA PRO A 43 -7.87 9.06 -19.28
C PRO A 43 -7.12 10.20 -20.02
N PRO A 44 -7.70 10.78 -21.08
CA PRO A 44 -7.03 11.78 -21.90
C PRO A 44 -6.53 12.99 -21.09
N GLY A 45 -5.29 13.40 -21.35
CA GLY A 45 -4.69 14.58 -20.74
C GLY A 45 -4.32 14.42 -19.27
N ARG A 46 -4.45 13.23 -18.67
CA ARG A 46 -4.01 12.98 -17.29
C ARG A 46 -2.52 12.61 -17.24
N PRO A 47 -1.73 13.24 -16.36
CA PRO A 47 -0.38 12.78 -16.07
C PRO A 47 -0.37 11.32 -15.60
N LEU A 48 0.54 10.52 -16.15
CA LEU A 48 0.78 9.15 -15.72
C LEU A 48 1.94 9.11 -14.73
N PHE A 49 1.82 8.25 -13.72
CA PHE A 49 2.92 7.80 -12.89
C PHE A 49 3.10 6.30 -13.06
N VAL A 50 4.32 5.89 -13.34
CA VAL A 50 4.77 4.49 -13.32
C VAL A 50 5.85 4.42 -12.26
N GLY A 51 5.63 3.56 -11.27
CA GLY A 51 6.57 3.39 -10.17
C GLY A 51 6.81 1.92 -9.86
N TYR A 52 8.02 1.61 -9.40
CA TYR A 52 8.43 0.28 -9.00
C TYR A 52 8.62 0.23 -7.48
N ALA A 53 8.08 -0.81 -6.84
CA ALA A 53 8.12 -0.95 -5.40
C ALA A 53 9.54 -1.20 -4.90
N LEU A 54 9.91 -0.51 -3.83
CA LEU A 54 11.08 -0.90 -3.03
C LEU A 54 10.80 -2.24 -2.35
N HIS A 55 11.82 -3.09 -2.32
CA HIS A 55 11.78 -4.32 -1.56
C HIS A 55 11.87 -3.99 -0.06
N ALA A 56 11.32 -4.86 0.78
CA ALA A 56 11.32 -4.65 2.23
C ALA A 56 12.75 -4.45 2.78
N GLU A 57 13.73 -5.16 2.24
CA GLU A 57 15.14 -5.09 2.65
C GLU A 57 15.81 -3.76 2.27
N GLU A 58 15.28 -3.06 1.26
CA GLU A 58 15.76 -1.73 0.86
C GLU A 58 15.14 -0.66 1.76
N VAL A 59 13.82 -0.75 2.02
CA VAL A 59 13.10 0.21 2.87
C VAL A 59 13.73 0.29 4.26
N VAL A 60 14.10 -0.85 4.87
CA VAL A 60 14.71 -0.87 6.21
C VAL A 60 16.12 -0.26 6.26
N ARG A 61 16.79 -0.09 5.12
CA ARG A 61 18.12 0.55 5.04
C ARG A 61 18.04 2.07 4.96
N PHE A 62 16.90 2.60 4.52
CA PHE A 62 16.72 4.03 4.38
C PHE A 62 16.17 4.63 5.68
N SER A 63 16.84 5.67 6.16
CA SER A 63 16.25 6.54 7.16
C SER A 63 15.18 7.44 6.52
N ALA A 64 14.34 8.08 7.36
CA ALA A 64 13.42 9.09 6.89
C ALA A 64 14.12 10.24 6.15
N ALA A 65 15.34 10.60 6.56
CA ALA A 65 16.14 11.64 5.90
C ALA A 65 16.60 11.20 4.50
N ASP A 66 16.98 9.93 4.33
CA ASP A 66 17.38 9.39 3.04
C ASP A 66 16.20 9.35 2.07
N LEU A 67 15.02 8.91 2.54
CA LEU A 67 13.79 8.92 1.75
C LEU A 67 13.37 10.35 1.37
N LEU A 68 13.53 11.33 2.26
CA LEU A 68 13.27 12.73 1.94
C LEU A 68 14.26 13.27 0.89
N ALA A 69 15.55 12.97 1.01
CA ALA A 69 16.55 13.35 0.02
C ALA A 69 16.22 12.74 -1.35
N TRP A 70 15.80 11.48 -1.38
CA TRP A 70 15.30 10.84 -2.60
C TRP A 70 14.05 11.52 -3.13
N ALA A 71 13.07 11.85 -2.29
CA ALA A 71 11.85 12.55 -2.70
C ALA A 71 12.11 13.94 -3.31
N MET A 72 13.28 14.56 -3.03
CA MET A 72 13.70 15.81 -3.64
C MET A 72 14.34 15.62 -5.02
N LEU A 73 14.88 14.44 -5.31
CA LEU A 73 15.56 14.12 -6.58
C LEU A 73 14.67 13.34 -7.54
N HIS A 74 13.81 12.50 -6.98
CA HIS A 74 12.94 11.56 -7.67
C HIS A 74 11.53 11.64 -7.11
N LYS A 75 10.55 11.27 -7.93
CA LYS A 75 9.18 11.09 -7.42
C LYS A 75 9.06 9.77 -6.67
N LEU A 76 8.71 9.86 -5.40
CA LEU A 76 8.34 8.73 -4.55
C LEU A 76 6.83 8.74 -4.36
N ALA A 77 6.21 7.56 -4.23
CA ALA A 77 4.79 7.45 -3.90
C ALA A 77 4.54 6.38 -2.84
N LEU A 78 3.72 6.72 -1.85
CA LEU A 78 3.22 5.76 -0.86
C LEU A 78 1.92 5.14 -1.39
N GLY A 79 1.97 3.85 -1.68
CA GLY A 79 0.82 3.07 -2.14
C GLY A 79 -0.15 2.75 -1.01
N SER A 80 -1.41 2.51 -1.36
CA SER A 80 -2.46 2.04 -0.43
C SER A 80 -2.19 0.64 0.14
N ASP A 81 -1.30 -0.12 -0.48
CA ASP A 81 -0.76 -1.40 -0.03
C ASP A 81 0.36 -1.26 1.02
N GLY A 82 0.79 -0.02 1.30
CA GLY A 82 1.87 0.29 2.24
C GLY A 82 3.28 0.24 1.64
N CYS A 83 3.40 -0.01 0.33
CA CYS A 83 4.69 -0.01 -0.35
C CYS A 83 5.13 1.40 -0.76
N ILE A 84 6.45 1.61 -0.85
CA ILE A 84 7.04 2.83 -1.41
C ILE A 84 7.41 2.54 -2.86
N TYR A 85 6.81 3.28 -3.78
CA TYR A 85 7.10 3.23 -5.21
C TYR A 85 8.04 4.35 -5.60
N VAL A 86 9.04 4.04 -6.41
CA VAL A 86 9.98 5.01 -6.98
C VAL A 86 9.70 5.13 -8.47
N GLU A 87 9.71 6.35 -9.01
CA GLU A 87 9.44 6.59 -10.43
C GLU A 87 10.31 5.76 -11.38
N GLU A 88 9.73 5.44 -12.53
CA GLU A 88 10.42 4.74 -13.61
C GLU A 88 11.75 5.42 -14.00
N GLY A 89 12.81 4.60 -14.12
CA GLY A 89 14.15 5.05 -14.47
C GLY A 89 15.04 5.43 -13.27
N ALA A 90 14.48 5.55 -12.07
CA ALA A 90 15.27 5.82 -10.86
C ALA A 90 15.89 4.56 -10.24
N ILE A 91 15.26 3.40 -10.44
CA ILE A 91 15.73 2.09 -9.96
C ILE A 91 15.54 1.02 -11.03
N ASP A 92 16.24 -0.11 -10.88
CA ASP A 92 16.05 -1.28 -11.73
C ASP A 92 14.65 -1.88 -11.54
N ALA A 93 13.96 -2.19 -12.62
CA ALA A 93 12.58 -2.65 -12.63
C ALA A 93 12.44 -4.17 -12.45
N GLU A 94 13.51 -4.94 -12.68
CA GLU A 94 13.44 -6.39 -12.74
C GLU A 94 12.96 -7.00 -11.40
N GLY A 95 11.92 -7.83 -11.46
CA GLY A 95 11.37 -8.55 -10.31
C GLY A 95 10.54 -7.72 -9.33
N ARG A 96 10.28 -6.43 -9.62
CA ARG A 96 9.53 -5.53 -8.73
C ARG A 96 8.05 -5.48 -9.05
N ASP A 97 7.24 -5.26 -8.01
CA ASP A 97 5.85 -4.88 -8.21
C ASP A 97 5.77 -3.50 -8.85
N VAL A 98 4.84 -3.34 -9.79
CA VAL A 98 4.65 -2.10 -10.54
C VAL A 98 3.31 -1.47 -10.18
N PHE A 99 3.33 -0.17 -9.93
CA PHE A 99 2.14 0.66 -9.86
C PHE A 99 2.07 1.55 -11.08
N ARG A 100 0.89 1.60 -11.71
CA ARG A 100 0.58 2.49 -12.83
C ARG A 100 -0.69 3.24 -12.49
N GLY A 101 -0.58 4.55 -12.36
CA GLY A 101 -1.71 5.37 -11.96
C GLY A 101 -1.75 6.71 -12.69
N PHE A 102 -2.95 7.23 -12.89
CA PHE A 102 -3.17 8.56 -13.45
C PHE A 102 -3.40 9.57 -12.34
N ALA A 103 -2.93 10.80 -12.53
CA ALA A 103 -3.11 11.85 -11.54
C ALA A 103 -4.59 12.25 -11.44
N ALA A 104 -5.08 12.27 -10.20
CA ALA A 104 -6.37 12.81 -9.84
C ALA A 104 -6.49 14.29 -10.25
N THR A 105 -7.70 14.76 -10.58
CA THR A 105 -7.95 16.20 -10.62
C THR A 105 -7.91 16.78 -9.22
N ALA A 106 -7.88 18.10 -9.12
CA ALA A 106 -8.05 18.78 -7.84
C ALA A 106 -9.35 18.34 -7.15
N GLU A 107 -10.46 18.26 -7.87
CA GLU A 107 -11.76 17.87 -7.32
C GLU A 107 -11.80 16.41 -6.87
N GLU A 108 -11.21 15.49 -7.65
CA GLU A 108 -11.08 14.08 -7.28
C GLU A 108 -10.20 13.91 -6.05
N ALA A 109 -9.06 14.60 -6.01
CA ALA A 109 -8.14 14.57 -4.87
C ALA A 109 -8.80 15.12 -3.60
N THR A 110 -9.56 16.22 -3.68
CA THR A 110 -10.31 16.76 -2.54
C THR A 110 -11.32 15.75 -2.01
N ARG A 111 -12.14 15.15 -2.89
CA ARG A 111 -13.12 14.12 -2.46
C ARG A 111 -12.44 12.92 -1.84
N ALA A 112 -11.34 12.44 -2.41
CA ALA A 112 -10.59 11.32 -1.87
C ALA A 112 -9.98 11.65 -0.50
N ALA A 113 -9.41 12.85 -0.34
CA ALA A 113 -8.87 13.31 0.94
C ALA A 113 -9.95 13.39 2.03
N GLU A 114 -11.15 13.88 1.71
CA GLU A 114 -12.29 13.90 2.65
C GLU A 114 -12.71 12.49 3.08
N VAL A 115 -12.76 11.55 2.13
CA VAL A 115 -13.11 10.15 2.42
C VAL A 115 -12.01 9.49 3.27
N LEU A 116 -10.75 9.65 2.91
CA LEU A 116 -9.59 9.12 3.65
C LEU A 116 -9.53 9.70 5.06
N HIS A 117 -9.71 11.02 5.21
CA HIS A 117 -9.74 11.66 6.52
C HIS A 117 -10.88 11.11 7.39
N ARG A 118 -12.08 10.95 6.82
CA ARG A 118 -13.23 10.37 7.54
C ARG A 118 -12.98 8.92 7.94
N ALA A 119 -12.41 8.10 7.04
CA ALA A 119 -12.07 6.72 7.32
C ALA A 119 -11.01 6.61 8.43
N ALA A 120 -9.92 7.39 8.31
CA ALA A 120 -8.87 7.45 9.32
C ALA A 120 -9.41 7.89 10.69
N PHE A 121 -10.31 8.88 10.71
CA PHE A 121 -10.97 9.33 11.94
C PHE A 121 -11.81 8.21 12.56
N ASN A 122 -12.63 7.51 11.77
CA ASN A 122 -13.46 6.41 12.25
C ASN A 122 -12.63 5.25 12.82
N ILE A 123 -11.56 4.84 12.11
CA ILE A 123 -10.62 3.80 12.58
C ILE A 123 -9.95 4.24 13.88
N THR A 124 -9.51 5.49 13.97
CA THR A 124 -8.87 6.01 15.19
C THR A 124 -9.83 5.99 16.39
N VAL A 125 -11.11 6.30 16.18
CA VAL A 125 -12.14 6.26 17.24
C VAL A 125 -12.45 4.83 17.68
N GLU A 126 -12.46 3.86 16.77
CA GLU A 126 -12.69 2.44 17.10
C GLU A 126 -11.48 1.80 17.80
N VAL A 127 -10.25 2.11 17.37
CA VAL A 127 -9.02 1.56 17.94
C VAL A 127 -8.65 2.23 19.26
N PHE A 128 -8.96 3.52 19.42
CA PHE A 128 -8.79 4.27 20.67
C PHE A 128 -10.15 4.75 21.17
N PRO A 129 -10.97 3.86 21.77
CA PRO A 129 -12.23 4.28 22.36
C PRO A 129 -11.93 5.36 23.39
N ARG A 130 -12.44 6.58 23.16
CA ARG A 130 -12.38 7.68 24.13
C ARG A 130 -12.81 7.11 25.48
N LYS A 131 -11.89 7.08 26.47
CA LYS A 131 -12.26 6.94 27.88
C LYS A 131 -13.22 8.10 28.17
N ARG A 132 -14.52 7.82 28.17
CA ARG A 132 -15.52 8.73 28.72
C ARG A 132 -15.17 8.84 30.21
N ALA A 133 -14.70 10.01 30.63
CA ALA A 133 -14.58 10.33 32.04
C ALA A 133 -15.99 10.18 32.65
N ALA A 134 -16.09 9.29 33.63
CA ALA A 134 -17.25 9.16 34.51
C ALA A 134 -17.21 10.25 35.57
#